data_AF-A0A7G8DS36-F1
#
_entry.id   AF-A0A7G8DS36-F1
#
_cell.length_a   1.000
_cell.length_b   1.000
_cell.length_c   1.000
_cell.angle_alpha   90.00
_cell.angle_beta   90.00
_cell.angle_gamma   90.00
#
_symmetry.space_group_name_H-M   'P 1'
#
loop_
_entity.id
_entity.type
_entity.pdbx_description
1 polymer ?
#
loop_
_entity_poly.entity_id
_entity_poly.type
_entity_poly.pdbx_seq_one_letter_code
_entity_poly.pdbx_strand_id
1 'polypeptide(L)'
;MGNRWLASIASRNGRERVELVDLRNSQPVPLPGINQADAQPISVSVSADGNRIALVRSREGRTELMLYRRGVGLLQRLPVEPAGVPREVSLDGSGRLLAVQVSRQGRWEVDLIRLP
;
A
#
# COMPACT_ATOMS: atom_id res chain seq x y z
N MET A 1 2.08 -15.55 12.85
CA MET A 1 2.33 -15.54 11.40
C MET A 1 0.99 -15.33 10.70
N GLY A 2 0.83 -14.21 10.01
CA GLY A 2 -0.41 -13.81 9.35
C GLY A 2 -0.52 -14.46 7.98
N ASN A 3 -1.20 -15.60 7.91
CA ASN A 3 -1.38 -16.38 6.67
C ASN A 3 -2.78 -16.24 6.06
N ARG A 4 -3.55 -15.22 6.46
CA ARG A 4 -4.95 -15.05 6.04
C ARG A 4 -5.12 -14.08 4.87
N TRP A 5 -4.25 -13.09 4.74
CA TRP A 5 -4.47 -11.99 3.80
C TRP A 5 -3.35 -11.93 2.79
N LEU A 6 -3.71 -11.86 1.52
CA LEU A 6 -2.78 -11.61 0.43
C LEU A 6 -3.18 -10.32 -0.26
N ALA A 7 -2.29 -9.33 -0.23
CA ALA A 7 -2.38 -8.15 -1.08
C ALA A 7 -1.43 -8.31 -2.27
N SER A 8 -1.92 -8.01 -3.46
CA SER A 8 -1.14 -8.11 -4.69
C SER A 8 -1.52 -6.99 -5.66
N ILE A 9 -0.64 -6.74 -6.62
CA ILE A 9 -0.95 -5.94 -7.80
C ILE A 9 -1.18 -6.93 -8.94
N ALA A 10 -2.36 -6.88 -9.54
CA ALA A 10 -2.75 -7.74 -10.65
C ALA A 10 -3.10 -6.90 -11.87
N SER A 11 -2.71 -7.36 -13.06
CA SER A 11 -3.13 -6.76 -14.32
C SER A 11 -4.46 -7.38 -14.77
N ARG A 12 -5.49 -6.56 -14.95
CA ARG A 12 -6.76 -6.95 -15.58
C ARG A 12 -7.09 -5.97 -16.69
N ASN A 13 -7.33 -6.51 -17.89
CA ASN A 13 -7.70 -5.73 -19.08
C ASN A 13 -6.71 -4.59 -19.38
N GLY A 14 -5.41 -4.86 -19.24
CA GLY A 14 -4.35 -3.89 -19.51
C GLY A 14 -4.17 -2.82 -18.42
N ARG A 15 -4.84 -2.97 -17.27
CA ARG A 15 -4.74 -2.04 -16.15
C ARG A 15 -4.39 -2.76 -14.86
N GLU A 16 -3.35 -2.28 -14.19
CA GLU A 16 -2.96 -2.84 -12.89
C GLU A 16 -3.86 -2.31 -11.78
N ARG A 17 -4.17 -3.20 -10.82
CA ARG A 17 -5.07 -2.93 -9.71
C ARG A 17 -4.57 -3.63 -8.47
N VAL A 18 -4.80 -3.01 -7.32
CA VAL A 18 -4.61 -3.66 -6.02
C VAL A 18 -5.75 -4.63 -5.77
N GLU A 19 -5.40 -5.87 -5.47
CA GLU A 19 -6.32 -6.90 -5.02
C GLU A 19 -6.00 -7.28 -3.56
N LEU A 20 -7.03 -7.59 -2.78
CA LEU A 20 -6.91 -8.19 -1.47
C LEU A 20 -7.73 -9.47 -1.45
N VAL A 21 -7.15 -10.58 -0.99
CA VAL A 21 -7.81 -11.88 -0.91
C VAL A 21 -7.78 -12.39 0.54
N ASP A 22 -8.94 -12.86 1.05
CA ASP A 22 -9.00 -13.70 2.25
C ASP A 22 -8.66 -15.14 1.83
N LEU A 23 -7.46 -15.60 2.20
CA LEU A 23 -6.92 -16.91 1.83
C LEU A 23 -7.67 -18.08 2.47
N ARG A 24 -8.53 -17.85 3.49
CA ARG A 24 -9.30 -18.94 4.10
C ARG A 24 -10.41 -19.47 3.18
N ASN A 25 -10.93 -18.60 2.31
CA ASN A 25 -12.04 -18.91 1.41
C ASN A 25 -11.75 -18.47 -0.03
N SER A 26 -10.54 -17.99 -0.31
CA SER A 26 -10.09 -17.47 -1.61
C SER A 26 -11.01 -16.36 -2.16
N GLN A 27 -11.61 -15.56 -1.27
CA GLN A 27 -12.54 -14.51 -1.67
C GLN A 27 -11.84 -13.16 -1.82
N PRO A 28 -12.04 -12.45 -2.95
CA PRO A 28 -11.65 -11.06 -3.09
C PRO A 28 -12.38 -10.19 -2.07
N VAL A 29 -11.69 -9.21 -1.51
CA VAL A 29 -12.25 -8.23 -0.59
C VAL A 29 -12.36 -6.86 -1.25
N PRO A 30 -13.52 -6.19 -1.19
CA PRO A 30 -13.67 -4.84 -1.70
C PRO A 30 -12.71 -3.83 -1.06
N LEU A 31 -12.08 -3.02 -1.91
CA LEU A 31 -11.16 -1.94 -1.52
C LEU A 31 -11.63 -0.60 -2.12
N PRO A 32 -12.77 -0.06 -1.66
CA PRO A 32 -13.29 1.20 -2.18
C PRO A 32 -12.26 2.31 -2.08
N GLY A 33 -12.15 3.12 -3.13
CA GLY A 33 -11.22 4.25 -3.19
C GLY A 33 -9.76 3.91 -3.48
N ILE A 34 -9.31 2.65 -3.39
CA ILE A 34 -7.91 2.30 -3.70
C ILE A 34 -7.64 2.36 -5.20
N ASN A 35 -8.48 1.72 -6.02
CA ASN A 35 -8.26 1.53 -7.45
C ASN A 35 -8.90 2.65 -8.32
N GLN A 36 -8.51 3.90 -8.06
CA GLN A 36 -9.00 5.10 -8.77
C GLN A 36 -8.55 5.14 -10.23
N ALA A 37 -9.41 5.62 -11.15
CA ALA A 37 -9.23 5.63 -12.60
C ALA A 37 -7.89 6.22 -13.08
N ASP A 38 -7.44 7.25 -12.39
CA ASP A 38 -6.28 8.11 -12.64
C ASP A 38 -5.05 7.71 -11.81
N ALA A 39 -5.12 6.59 -11.08
CA ALA A 39 -4.06 6.10 -10.23
C ALA A 39 -3.56 4.72 -10.68
N GLN A 40 -2.25 4.55 -10.60
CA GLN A 40 -1.51 3.37 -10.99
C GLN A 40 -0.74 2.83 -9.78
N PRO A 41 -1.09 1.64 -9.23
CA PRO A 41 -0.34 1.07 -8.12
C PRO A 41 1.10 0.72 -8.51
N ILE A 42 2.01 0.82 -7.54
CA ILE A 42 3.45 0.52 -7.71
C ILE A 42 3.90 -0.55 -6.71
N SER A 43 3.48 -0.44 -5.45
CA SER A 43 3.79 -1.40 -4.39
C SER A 43 2.63 -1.46 -3.41
N VAL A 44 2.42 -2.61 -2.77
CA VAL A 44 1.37 -2.83 -1.78
C VAL A 44 1.85 -3.77 -0.68
N SER A 45 1.42 -3.51 0.55
CA SER A 45 1.65 -4.37 1.71
C SER A 45 0.43 -4.37 2.62
N VAL A 46 0.21 -5.45 3.37
CA VAL A 46 -0.97 -5.64 4.23
C VAL A 46 -0.56 -6.13 5.61
N SER A 47 -1.21 -5.62 6.66
CA SER A 47 -1.02 -6.09 8.03
C SER A 47 -1.56 -7.51 8.23
N ALA A 48 -1.11 -8.22 9.28
CA ALA A 48 -1.49 -9.62 9.51
C ALA A 48 -3.01 -9.81 9.74
N ASP A 49 -3.71 -8.79 10.24
CA ASP A 49 -5.17 -8.76 10.44
C ASP A 49 -5.95 -8.30 9.20
N GLY A 50 -5.25 -7.86 8.14
CA GLY A 50 -5.82 -7.34 6.90
C GLY A 50 -6.46 -5.96 7.01
N ASN A 51 -6.38 -5.30 8.17
CA ASN A 51 -7.09 -4.06 8.42
C ASN A 51 -6.35 -2.82 7.87
N ARG A 52 -5.02 -2.91 7.71
CA ARG A 52 -4.19 -1.83 7.17
C ARG A 52 -3.53 -2.29 5.88
N ILE A 53 -3.61 -1.45 4.87
CA ILE A 53 -2.98 -1.67 3.58
C ILE A 53 -2.15 -0.42 3.28
N ALA A 54 -0.84 -0.58 3.20
CA ALA A 54 0.06 0.47 2.72
C ALA A 54 0.23 0.28 1.21
N LEU A 55 0.26 1.37 0.46
CA LEU A 55 0.56 1.32 -0.97
C LEU A 55 1.34 2.54 -1.44
N VAL A 56 2.14 2.30 -2.46
CA VAL A 56 2.72 3.33 -3.30
C VAL A 56 1.94 3.36 -4.61
N ARG A 57 1.57 4.55 -5.08
CA ARG A 57 0.89 4.72 -6.36
C ARG A 57 1.44 5.92 -7.12
N SER A 58 1.34 5.90 -8.45
CA SER A 58 1.50 7.08 -9.30
C SER A 58 0.12 7.67 -9.58
N ARG A 59 -0.02 8.99 -9.42
CA ARG A 59 -1.20 9.76 -9.80
C ARG A 59 -0.74 11.13 -10.29
N GLU A 60 -1.19 11.53 -11.49
CA GLU A 60 -0.86 12.84 -12.08
C GLU A 60 0.67 13.13 -12.12
N GLY A 61 1.47 12.11 -12.45
CA GLY A 61 2.94 12.23 -12.53
C GLY A 61 3.67 12.31 -11.19
N ARG A 62 2.96 12.14 -10.07
CA ARG A 62 3.54 12.12 -8.72
C ARG A 62 3.40 10.75 -8.08
N THR A 63 4.45 10.33 -7.38
CA THR A 63 4.40 9.12 -6.57
C THR A 63 3.93 9.45 -5.16
N GLU A 64 2.93 8.74 -4.68
CA GLU A 64 2.27 8.97 -3.39
C GLU A 64 2.40 7.75 -2.50
N LEU A 65 2.71 7.98 -1.22
CA LEU A 65 2.59 6.98 -0.16
C LEU A 65 1.22 7.09 0.49
N MET A 66 0.49 5.99 0.54
CA MET A 66 -0.89 5.94 1.02
C MET A 66 -1.06 4.85 2.09
N LEU A 67 -1.98 5.11 3.02
CA LEU A 67 -2.48 4.12 3.97
C LEU A 67 -4.00 4.00 3.81
N TYR A 68 -4.47 2.78 3.60
CA TYR A 68 -5.88 2.44 3.64
C TYR A 68 -6.21 1.70 4.94
N ARG A 69 -7.19 2.21 5.68
CA ARG A 69 -7.76 1.58 6.88
C ARG A 69 -9.10 0.96 6.53
N ARG A 70 -9.12 -0.37 6.39
CA ARG A 70 -10.27 -1.14 5.89
C ARG A 70 -11.49 -1.03 6.80
N GLY A 71 -11.31 -1.07 8.12
CA GLY A 71 -12.40 -1.01 9.09
C GLY A 71 -13.25 0.27 9.03
N VAL A 72 -12.71 1.36 8.47
CA VAL A 72 -13.43 2.63 8.28
C VAL A 72 -13.50 3.06 6.81
N GLY A 73 -13.02 2.24 5.87
CA GLY A 73 -13.00 2.56 4.44
C GLY A 73 -12.19 3.81 4.07
N LEU A 74 -11.20 4.21 4.87
CA LEU A 74 -10.49 5.47 4.67
C LEU A 74 -9.15 5.25 3.97
N LEU A 75 -8.96 5.92 2.83
CA LEU A 75 -7.67 6.09 2.18
C LEU A 75 -7.09 7.46 2.55
N GLN A 76 -5.90 7.49 3.14
CA GLN A 76 -5.19 8.72 3.50
C GLN A 76 -3.77 8.72 2.93
N ARG A 77 -3.28 9.91 2.57
CA ARG A 77 -1.88 10.10 2.19
C ARG A 77 -1.01 10.14 3.44
N LEU A 78 0.15 9.51 3.38
CA LEU A 78 1.19 9.63 4.40
C LEU A 78 2.27 10.60 3.91
N PRO A 79 2.75 11.53 4.74
CA PRO A 79 3.90 12.36 4.40
C PRO A 79 5.17 11.51 4.34
N VAL A 80 6.11 11.93 3.48
CA VAL A 80 7.46 11.38 3.40
C VAL A 80 8.40 12.52 3.75
N GLU A 81 9.04 12.43 4.91
CA GLU A 81 9.87 13.49 5.48
C GLU A 81 11.23 12.91 5.91
N PRO A 82 12.35 13.41 5.35
CA PRO A 82 12.46 14.44 4.32
C PRO A 82 11.82 14.04 2.98
N ALA A 83 11.44 15.02 2.16
CA ALA A 83 10.81 14.78 0.86
C ALA A 83 11.65 13.83 -0.02
N GLY A 84 10.97 12.94 -0.74
CA GLY A 84 11.57 11.95 -1.63
C GLY A 84 10.50 11.18 -2.40
N VAL A 85 10.94 10.29 -3.29
CA VAL A 85 10.05 9.48 -4.14
C VAL A 85 9.91 8.07 -3.55
N PRO A 86 8.77 7.72 -2.92
CA PRO A 86 8.58 6.37 -2.39
C PRO A 86 8.42 5.37 -3.53
N ARG A 87 8.85 4.12 -3.33
CA ARG A 87 8.74 3.07 -4.36
C ARG A 87 8.27 1.72 -3.85
N GLU A 88 8.66 1.34 -2.63
CA GLU A 88 8.31 0.06 -2.04
C GLU A 88 7.86 0.23 -0.59
N VAL A 89 6.92 -0.61 -0.15
CA VAL A 89 6.37 -0.59 1.21
C VAL A 89 6.34 -1.98 1.83
N SER A 90 6.59 -2.05 3.13
CA SER A 90 6.41 -3.27 3.93
C SER A 90 5.83 -2.93 5.30
N LEU A 91 4.64 -3.45 5.59
CA LEU A 91 4.03 -3.36 6.91
C LEU A 91 4.52 -4.50 7.80
N ASP A 92 4.75 -4.18 9.08
CA ASP A 92 4.92 -5.21 10.09
C ASP A 92 3.60 -5.96 10.33
N GLY A 93 3.69 -7.12 10.99
CA GLY A 93 2.52 -7.94 11.30
C GLY A 93 1.45 -7.20 12.11
N SER A 94 1.84 -6.27 12.99
CA SER A 94 0.88 -5.49 13.78
C SER A 94 0.24 -4.32 13.02
N GLY A 95 0.78 -3.97 11.85
CA GLY A 95 0.34 -2.81 11.06
C GLY A 95 0.67 -1.45 11.70
N ARG A 96 1.59 -1.41 12.66
CA ARG A 96 1.99 -0.19 13.39
C ARG A 96 3.33 0.37 12.93
N LEU A 97 4.14 -0.42 12.24
CA LEU A 97 5.41 0.01 11.67
C LEU A 97 5.40 -0.26 10.16
N LEU A 98 5.70 0.79 9.40
CA LEU A 98 5.79 0.75 7.95
C LEU A 98 7.24 1.06 7.55
N ALA A 99 7.88 0.13 6.84
CA ALA A 99 9.11 0.40 6.12
C ALA A 99 8.77 0.93 4.72
N VAL A 100 9.46 1.99 4.28
CA VAL A 100 9.26 2.59 2.96
C VAL A 100 10.61 2.79 2.30
N GLN A 101 10.80 2.27 1.10
CA GLN A 101 11.96 2.61 0.28
C GLN A 101 11.71 3.94 -0.43
N VAL A 102 12.62 4.91 -0.25
CA VAL A 102 12.50 6.27 -0.77
C VAL A 102 13.76 6.66 -1.54
N SER A 103 13.59 7.25 -2.73
CA SER A 103 14.69 7.86 -3.46
C SER A 103 14.88 9.31 -3.04
N ARG A 104 16.11 9.66 -2.66
CA ARG A 104 16.55 11.03 -2.38
C ARG A 104 17.91 11.26 -3.02
N GLN A 105 18.01 12.30 -3.85
CA GLN A 105 19.28 12.71 -4.49
C GLN A 105 20.04 11.56 -5.19
N GLY A 106 19.29 10.67 -5.85
CA GLY A 106 19.87 9.51 -6.55
C GLY A 106 20.29 8.33 -5.66
N ARG A 107 20.00 8.38 -4.36
CA ARG A 107 20.23 7.29 -3.41
C ARG A 107 18.90 6.68 -2.96
N TRP A 108 18.93 5.38 -2.69
CA TRP A 108 17.82 4.65 -2.08
C TRP A 108 18.05 4.52 -0.59
N GLU A 109 17.07 4.96 0.19
CA GLU A 109 17.04 4.88 1.64
C GLU A 109 15.78 4.12 2.09
N VAL A 110 15.77 3.67 3.34
CA VAL A 110 14.59 3.05 3.97
C VAL A 110 14.18 3.88 5.18
N ASP A 111 12.97 4.41 5.12
CA ASP A 111 12.34 5.12 6.23
C ASP A 111 11.49 4.14 7.05
N LEU A 112 11.42 4.36 8.37
CA LEU A 112 10.52 3.66 9.27
C LEU A 112 9.47 4.62 9.82
N ILE A 113 8.21 4.40 9.49
CA ILE A 113 7.08 5.24 9.87
C ILE A 113 6.23 4.50 10.91
N ARG A 114 6.02 5.11 12.07
CA ARG A 114 5.04 4.63 13.05
C ARG A 114 3.65 5.10 12.65
N LEU A 115 2.74 4.16 12.47
CA LEU A 115 1.37 4.45 12.06
C LEU A 115 0.47 4.58 13.30
N PRO A 116 -0.50 5.52 13.30
CA PRO A 116 -1.46 5.70 14.40
C PRO A 116 -2.41 4.52 14.48
#